data_AF-M4BGH0-F1
#
_entry.id   AF-M4BGH0-F1
#
_cell.length_a   1.000
_cell.length_b   1.000
_cell.length_c   1.000
_cell.angle_alpha   90.00
_cell.angle_beta   90.00
_cell.angle_gamma   90.00
#
_symmetry.space_group_name_H-M   'P 1'
#
loop_
_entity.id
_entity.type
_entity.pdbx_description
1 polymer ?
#
loop_
_entity_poly.entity_id
_entity_poly.type
_entity_poly.pdbx_seq_one_letter_code
_entity_poly.pdbx_strand_id
1 'polypeptide(L)'
;MAYMALYVLGKDVETLTDFDIKQDINRRCSSVKNSHLPDVEALFAEGIQMDLKEDDIEARLLKCFARFNKSVGNYGLQNVMRHTETKDHNAVVIRTKILIDNLAPKILKREIEQLVTLEYCKDKVDEGALDYLMLKRARAQQHYFLTVCTKQDTCQSQSSYPNVKGSLNRDETPQPPRERPSKPATFTPPRDGCLVCKGPQ
;
A
#
# COMPACT_ATOMS: atom_id res chain seq x y z
N MET A 1 1.22 15.23 49.06
CA MET A 1 0.91 15.95 47.79
C MET A 1 1.60 17.31 47.69
N ALA A 2 1.78 18.06 48.79
CA ALA A 2 2.41 19.39 48.75
C ALA A 2 3.83 19.46 48.20
N TYR A 3 4.66 18.49 48.54
CA TYR A 3 6.03 18.41 48.03
C TYR A 3 6.09 18.29 46.50
N MET A 4 5.19 17.50 45.90
CA MET A 4 5.17 17.33 44.45
C MET A 4 4.61 18.57 43.73
N ALA A 5 3.57 19.20 44.26
CA ALA A 5 3.02 20.43 43.69
C ALA A 5 4.09 21.54 43.59
N LEU A 6 4.82 21.76 44.69
CA LEU A 6 5.79 22.84 44.75
C LEU A 6 7.09 22.50 44.00
N TYR A 7 7.64 21.32 44.23
CA TYR A 7 8.99 20.98 43.77
C TYR A 7 9.02 20.48 42.31
N VAL A 8 7.92 19.88 41.84
CA VAL A 8 7.84 19.26 40.51
C VAL A 8 7.09 20.16 39.52
N LEU A 9 6.06 20.88 39.98
CA LEU A 9 5.20 21.72 39.13
C LEU A 9 5.39 23.22 39.38
N GLY A 10 6.12 23.62 40.42
CA GLY A 10 6.36 25.03 40.75
C GLY A 10 5.11 25.79 41.20
N LYS A 11 4.06 25.06 41.63
CA LYS A 11 2.77 25.64 42.03
C LYS A 11 2.40 25.25 43.45
N ASP A 12 1.64 26.13 44.11
CA ASP A 12 1.07 25.81 45.41
C ASP A 12 -0.08 24.79 45.26
N VAL A 13 -0.27 23.95 46.28
CA VAL A 13 -1.32 22.90 46.30
C VAL A 13 -2.71 23.48 46.12
N GLU A 14 -2.96 24.66 46.70
CA GLU A 14 -4.27 25.31 46.65
C GLU A 14 -4.60 25.86 45.25
N THR A 15 -3.56 26.12 44.46
CA THR A 15 -3.66 26.66 43.09
C THR A 15 -3.51 25.59 42.02
N LEU A 16 -3.15 24.36 42.41
CA LEU A 16 -2.85 23.30 41.48
C LEU A 16 -4.14 22.73 40.90
N THR A 17 -4.33 22.93 39.59
CA THR A 17 -5.49 22.40 38.89
C THR A 17 -5.17 21.09 38.16
N ASP A 18 -6.21 20.30 37.93
CA ASP A 18 -6.14 19.06 37.13
C ASP A 18 -5.61 19.31 35.70
N PHE A 19 -5.86 20.52 35.17
CA PHE A 19 -5.33 20.99 33.90
C PHE A 19 -3.81 21.14 33.93
N ASP A 20 -3.25 21.72 35.00
CA ASP A 20 -1.80 21.91 35.16
C ASP A 20 -1.06 20.56 35.23
N ILE A 21 -1.64 19.60 35.95
CA ILE A 21 -1.10 18.24 36.05
C ILE A 21 -1.10 17.58 34.66
N LYS A 22 -2.22 17.65 33.94
CA LYS A 22 -2.32 17.10 32.57
C LYS A 22 -1.35 17.79 31.62
N GLN A 23 -1.17 19.10 31.73
CA GLN A 23 -0.24 19.86 30.92
C GLN A 23 1.21 19.43 31.18
N ASP A 24 1.61 19.27 32.44
CA ASP A 24 2.97 18.86 32.78
C ASP A 24 3.25 17.39 32.43
N ILE A 25 2.28 16.49 32.61
CA ILE A 25 2.35 15.11 32.11
C ILE A 25 2.57 15.12 30.60
N ASN A 26 1.77 15.88 29.85
CA ASN A 26 1.93 15.98 28.40
C ASN A 26 3.29 16.57 28.01
N ARG A 27 3.77 17.60 28.71
CA ARG A 27 5.08 18.21 28.49
C ARG A 27 6.21 17.20 28.70
N ARG A 28 6.21 16.47 29.81
CA ARG A 28 7.23 15.45 30.12
C ARG A 28 7.16 14.26 29.18
N CYS A 29 5.96 13.76 28.90
CA CYS A 29 5.76 12.69 27.92
C CYS A 29 6.26 13.10 26.54
N SER A 30 6.04 14.35 26.14
CA SER A 30 6.59 14.89 24.88
C SER A 30 8.11 15.02 24.95
N SER A 31 8.66 15.55 26.04
CA SER A 31 10.11 15.71 26.21
C SER A 31 10.87 14.39 26.23
N VAL A 32 10.35 13.36 26.90
CA VAL A 32 10.97 12.02 26.98
C VAL A 32 10.83 11.28 25.65
N LYS A 33 9.70 11.43 24.95
CA LYS A 33 9.53 10.86 23.61
C LYS A 33 10.40 11.54 22.55
N ASN A 34 10.81 12.79 22.78
CA ASN A 34 11.57 13.60 21.84
C ASN A 34 13.05 13.80 22.24
N SER A 35 13.52 13.23 23.37
CA SER A 35 14.91 13.37 23.82
C SER A 35 15.90 12.49 23.07
N HIS A 36 15.40 11.42 22.44
CA HIS A 36 16.16 10.61 21.50
C HIS A 36 15.63 10.90 20.10
N LEU A 37 16.52 11.19 19.14
CA LEU A 37 16.16 11.19 17.72
C LEU A 37 15.85 9.74 17.35
N PRO A 38 14.58 9.38 17.11
CA PRO A 38 14.29 8.05 16.64
C PRO A 38 14.78 7.89 15.20
N ASP A 39 15.08 6.66 14.79
CA ASP A 39 15.26 6.36 13.37
C ASP A 39 13.93 6.60 12.66
N VAL A 40 13.84 7.78 12.04
CA VAL A 40 12.66 8.28 11.34
C VAL A 40 12.24 7.33 10.23
N GLU A 41 13.21 6.76 9.51
CA GLU A 41 12.94 5.87 8.38
C GLU A 41 12.35 4.54 8.87
N ALA A 42 12.93 3.96 9.93
CA ALA A 42 12.40 2.75 10.56
C ALA A 42 11.00 2.97 11.18
N LEU A 43 10.79 4.08 11.90
CA LEU A 43 9.50 4.41 12.51
C LEU A 43 8.36 4.45 11.49
N PHE A 44 8.64 5.04 10.34
CA PHE A 44 7.63 5.21 9.31
C PHE A 44 7.43 3.94 8.48
N ALA A 45 8.49 3.16 8.25
CA ALA A 45 8.37 1.86 7.59
C ALA A 45 7.42 0.90 8.35
N GLU A 46 7.43 0.93 9.69
CA GLU A 46 6.55 0.10 10.51
C GLU A 46 5.13 0.68 10.65
N GLY A 47 5.00 2.02 10.74
CA GLY A 47 3.74 2.67 11.12
C GLY A 47 2.84 3.12 9.96
N ILE A 48 3.37 3.28 8.75
CA ILE A 48 2.68 3.96 7.63
C ILE A 48 2.30 3.02 6.50
N GLN A 49 2.83 1.80 6.50
CA GLN A 49 2.66 0.86 5.40
C GLN A 49 1.21 0.77 4.91
N MET A 50 1.07 0.90 3.59
CA MET A 50 -0.22 0.93 2.94
C MET A 50 -0.97 -0.41 3.09
N ASP A 51 -2.23 -0.36 3.54
CA ASP A 51 -3.02 -1.56 3.86
C ASP A 51 -3.65 -2.18 2.60
N LEU A 52 -3.05 -3.26 2.09
CA LEU A 52 -3.52 -3.94 0.88
C LEU A 52 -4.87 -4.66 1.04
N LYS A 53 -5.42 -4.75 2.25
CA LYS A 53 -6.76 -5.33 2.49
C LYS A 53 -7.90 -4.38 2.12
N GLU A 54 -7.64 -3.09 2.05
CA GLU A 54 -8.64 -2.10 1.62
C GLU A 54 -8.79 -2.15 0.10
N ASP A 55 -9.95 -2.51 -0.44
CA ASP A 55 -10.14 -2.61 -1.90
C ASP A 55 -10.07 -1.25 -2.62
N ASP A 56 -10.55 -0.19 -1.97
CA ASP A 56 -10.49 1.17 -2.51
C ASP A 56 -9.09 1.77 -2.35
N ILE A 57 -8.44 2.02 -3.49
CA ILE A 57 -7.09 2.57 -3.55
C ILE A 57 -7.00 4.00 -2.97
N GLU A 58 -8.08 4.78 -3.08
CA GLU A 58 -8.11 6.15 -2.56
C GLU A 58 -8.20 6.17 -1.06
N ALA A 59 -9.15 5.43 -0.48
CA ALA A 59 -9.23 5.23 0.96
C ALA A 59 -7.90 4.71 1.53
N ARG A 60 -7.23 3.81 0.81
CA ARG A 60 -5.93 3.27 1.20
C ARG A 60 -4.83 4.34 1.27
N LEU A 61 -4.73 5.20 0.26
CA LEU A 61 -3.80 6.33 0.23
C LEU A 61 -4.11 7.38 1.30
N LEU A 62 -5.38 7.76 1.46
CA LEU A 62 -5.78 8.73 2.46
C LEU A 62 -5.49 8.23 3.89
N LYS A 63 -5.71 6.93 4.16
CA LYS A 63 -5.32 6.30 5.43
C LYS A 63 -3.80 6.35 5.63
N CYS A 64 -3.01 6.14 4.59
CA CYS A 64 -1.55 6.27 4.63
C CYS A 64 -1.14 7.70 5.04
N PHE A 65 -1.69 8.72 4.38
CA PHE A 65 -1.41 10.13 4.70
C PHE A 65 -1.88 10.52 6.12
N ALA A 66 -3.02 10.00 6.56
CA ALA A 66 -3.50 10.21 7.92
C ALA A 66 -2.58 9.58 8.98
N ARG A 67 -2.08 8.36 8.73
CA ARG A 67 -1.10 7.68 9.60
C ARG A 67 0.22 8.43 9.64
N PHE A 68 0.66 9.01 8.51
CA PHE A 68 1.82 9.89 8.45
C PHE A 68 1.65 11.09 9.37
N ASN A 69 0.60 11.89 9.15
CA ASN A 69 0.36 13.10 9.94
C ASN A 69 0.21 12.81 11.44
N LYS A 70 -0.45 11.70 11.80
CA LYS A 70 -0.57 11.25 13.19
C LYS A 70 0.79 10.91 13.80
N SER A 71 1.64 10.21 13.05
CA SER A 71 2.97 9.82 13.50
C SER A 71 3.88 11.04 13.68
N VAL A 72 3.87 11.98 12.73
CA VAL A 72 4.57 13.28 12.85
C VAL A 72 4.13 14.03 14.11
N GLY A 73 2.84 14.02 14.44
CA GLY A 73 2.31 14.62 15.67
C GLY A 73 2.75 13.91 16.94
N ASN A 74 2.73 12.57 16.96
CA ASN A 74 3.07 11.78 18.14
C ASN A 74 4.54 11.93 18.57
N TYR A 75 5.45 12.07 17.59
CA TYR A 75 6.89 12.18 17.82
C TYR A 75 7.41 13.62 17.79
N GLY A 76 6.51 14.61 17.78
CA GLY A 76 6.91 16.03 17.77
C GLY A 76 7.71 16.44 16.53
N LEU A 77 7.68 15.65 15.44
CA LEU A 77 8.42 15.91 14.20
C LEU A 77 7.80 17.04 13.37
N GLN A 78 6.78 17.71 13.92
CA GLN A 78 6.08 18.80 13.27
C GLN A 78 7.06 19.91 12.84
N ASN A 79 8.05 20.28 13.64
CA ASN A 79 8.96 21.36 13.24
C ASN A 79 9.91 20.98 12.08
N VAL A 80 10.05 19.68 11.78
CA VAL A 80 10.94 19.15 10.74
C VAL A 80 10.16 18.69 9.50
N MET A 81 8.88 18.34 9.67
CA MET A 81 8.07 17.65 8.66
C MET A 81 6.66 18.23 8.49
N ARG A 82 6.25 19.21 9.31
CA ARG A 82 4.94 19.87 9.18
C ARG A 82 4.99 20.89 8.05
N HIS A 83 3.84 21.01 7.41
CA HIS A 83 3.43 22.19 6.65
C HIS A 83 3.53 23.45 7.52
N THR A 84 4.68 24.12 7.50
CA THR A 84 4.77 25.53 7.83
C THR A 84 4.53 26.33 6.56
N GLU A 85 3.86 27.48 6.64
CA GLU A 85 3.64 28.38 5.49
C GLU A 85 4.95 28.79 4.79
N THR A 86 6.06 28.67 5.52
CA THR A 86 7.42 28.71 4.97
C THR A 86 7.72 27.40 4.23
N LYS A 87 7.88 27.48 2.90
CA LYS A 87 8.31 26.40 2.00
C LYS A 87 9.71 25.89 2.35
N ASP A 88 9.84 25.18 3.46
CA ASP A 88 11.07 24.46 3.80
C ASP A 88 11.21 23.29 2.83
N HIS A 89 12.06 23.48 1.82
CA HIS A 89 12.34 22.48 0.80
C HIS A 89 12.78 21.16 1.40
N ASN A 90 13.51 21.18 2.52
CA ASN A 90 14.04 19.98 3.14
C ASN A 90 12.92 19.15 3.79
N ALA A 91 11.96 19.82 4.45
CA ALA A 91 10.78 19.17 5.03
C ALA A 91 9.94 18.47 3.96
N VAL A 92 9.72 19.14 2.82
CA VAL A 92 8.97 18.59 1.68
C VAL A 92 9.70 17.37 1.09
N VAL A 93 11.01 17.43 0.91
CA VAL A 93 11.82 16.31 0.40
C VAL A 93 11.75 15.10 1.35
N ILE A 94 11.95 15.31 2.65
CA ILE A 94 11.93 14.24 3.66
C ILE A 94 10.56 13.55 3.68
N ARG A 95 9.48 14.34 3.73
CA ARG A 95 8.12 13.81 3.68
C ARG A 95 7.86 13.02 2.40
N THR A 96 8.23 13.60 1.24
CA THR A 96 8.02 12.97 -0.07
C THR A 96 8.67 11.60 -0.11
N LYS A 97 9.93 11.51 0.33
CA LYS A 97 10.65 10.23 0.40
C LYS A 97 9.89 9.21 1.27
N ILE A 98 9.52 9.58 2.49
CA ILE A 98 8.83 8.68 3.43
C ILE A 98 7.50 8.18 2.86
N LEU A 99 6.71 9.07 2.26
CA LEU A 99 5.42 8.70 1.68
C LEU A 99 5.60 7.72 0.51
N ILE A 100 6.51 8.01 -0.42
CA ILE A 100 6.83 7.13 -1.56
C ILE A 100 7.31 5.76 -1.07
N ASP A 101 8.16 5.73 -0.06
CA ASP A 101 8.71 4.48 0.47
C ASP A 101 7.65 3.54 1.06
N ASN A 102 6.56 4.11 1.57
CA ASN A 102 5.44 3.39 2.16
C ASN A 102 4.31 3.05 1.15
N LEU A 103 4.46 3.42 -0.12
CA LEU A 103 3.48 3.08 -1.15
C LEU A 103 3.52 1.59 -1.51
N ALA A 104 2.33 1.01 -1.61
CA ALA A 104 2.12 -0.32 -2.16
C ALA A 104 0.89 -0.29 -3.09
N PRO A 105 0.88 -1.03 -4.20
CA PRO A 105 1.87 -2.02 -4.65
C PRO A 105 3.17 -1.41 -5.18
N LYS A 106 4.23 -2.23 -5.30
CA LYS A 106 5.58 -1.79 -5.75
C LYS A 106 5.59 -1.07 -7.10
N ILE A 107 4.65 -1.40 -7.98
CA ILE A 107 4.52 -0.75 -9.29
C ILE A 107 4.04 0.70 -9.17
N LEU A 108 3.14 0.99 -8.23
CA LEU A 108 2.71 2.36 -7.88
C LEU A 108 3.89 3.17 -7.34
N LYS A 109 4.62 2.58 -6.39
CA LYS A 109 5.84 3.18 -5.81
C LYS A 109 6.82 3.58 -6.92
N ARG A 110 7.21 2.64 -7.80
CA ARG A 110 8.19 2.88 -8.86
C ARG A 110 7.73 3.97 -9.83
N GLU A 111 6.46 3.95 -10.24
CA GLU A 111 5.93 4.97 -11.16
C GLU A 111 6.01 6.37 -10.54
N ILE A 112 5.56 6.52 -9.29
CA ILE A 112 5.60 7.82 -8.59
C ILE A 112 7.04 8.24 -8.32
N GLU A 113 7.92 7.34 -7.90
CA GLU A 113 9.35 7.63 -7.70
C GLU A 113 10.02 8.15 -8.97
N GLN A 114 9.72 7.55 -10.13
CA GLN A 114 10.20 8.02 -11.42
C GLN A 114 9.63 9.40 -11.80
N LEU A 115 8.33 9.61 -11.61
CA LEU A 115 7.69 10.89 -11.89
C LEU A 115 8.25 12.00 -11.01
N VAL A 116 8.43 11.74 -9.72
CA VAL A 116 9.05 12.70 -8.80
C VAL A 116 10.49 12.98 -9.21
N THR A 117 11.27 11.97 -9.56
CA THR A 117 12.66 12.18 -10.02
C THR A 117 12.74 12.97 -11.33
N LEU A 118 11.81 12.76 -12.27
CA LEU A 118 11.85 13.37 -13.61
C LEU A 118 11.15 14.73 -13.69
N GLU A 119 9.96 14.86 -13.10
CA GLU A 119 9.13 16.08 -13.16
C GLU A 119 9.46 17.05 -12.02
N TYR A 120 9.90 16.56 -10.84
CA TYR A 120 10.06 17.39 -9.63
C TYR A 120 11.52 17.75 -9.32
N CYS A 121 12.46 17.46 -10.23
CA CYS A 121 13.88 17.79 -10.07
C CYS A 121 14.21 19.29 -10.27
N LYS A 122 13.25 20.15 -10.64
CA LYS A 122 13.54 21.53 -11.09
C LYS A 122 12.72 22.67 -10.48
N ASP A 123 11.55 22.43 -9.90
CA ASP A 123 10.71 23.50 -9.38
C ASP A 123 10.10 23.16 -8.02
N LYS A 124 10.01 24.20 -7.18
CA LYS A 124 9.54 24.18 -5.79
C LYS A 124 8.30 23.31 -5.67
N VAL A 125 8.48 22.11 -5.11
CA VAL A 125 7.43 21.12 -4.91
C VAL A 125 6.33 21.75 -4.05
N ASP A 126 5.15 21.89 -4.64
CA ASP A 126 3.93 22.12 -3.89
C ASP A 126 3.45 20.77 -3.34
N GLU A 127 3.36 20.66 -2.02
CA GLU A 127 3.05 19.42 -1.33
C GLU A 127 1.66 18.89 -1.70
N GLY A 128 0.69 19.79 -1.93
CA GLY A 128 -0.62 19.44 -2.45
C GLY A 128 -0.58 18.83 -3.86
N ALA A 129 0.37 19.26 -4.70
CA ALA A 129 0.58 18.69 -6.01
C ALA A 129 1.13 17.25 -5.94
N LEU A 130 1.92 16.91 -4.92
CA LEU A 130 2.41 15.55 -4.70
C LEU A 130 1.26 14.63 -4.28
N ASP A 131 0.48 15.00 -3.27
CA ASP A 131 -0.66 14.19 -2.79
C ASP A 131 -1.66 13.95 -3.92
N TYR A 132 -1.95 14.99 -4.72
CA TYR A 132 -2.79 14.89 -5.91
C TYR A 132 -2.20 13.96 -6.99
N LEU A 133 -0.89 14.06 -7.26
CA LEU A 133 -0.20 13.18 -8.20
C LEU A 133 -0.34 11.71 -7.78
N MET A 134 -0.08 11.41 -6.49
CA MET A 134 -0.18 10.05 -5.97
C MET A 134 -1.58 9.48 -6.15
N LEU A 135 -2.62 10.25 -5.79
CA LEU A 135 -4.02 9.86 -5.99
C LEU A 135 -4.34 9.62 -7.47
N LYS A 136 -3.92 10.53 -8.35
CA LYS A 136 -4.17 10.43 -9.80
C LYS A 136 -3.55 9.16 -10.39
N ARG A 137 -2.30 8.84 -10.04
CA ARG A 137 -1.60 7.64 -10.54
C ARG A 137 -2.21 6.36 -9.98
N ALA A 138 -2.57 6.35 -8.71
CA ALA A 138 -3.20 5.20 -8.08
C ALA A 138 -4.58 4.88 -8.69
N ARG A 139 -5.41 5.89 -8.97
CA ARG A 139 -6.67 5.73 -9.72
C ARG A 139 -6.43 5.12 -11.10
N ALA A 140 -5.45 5.63 -11.84
CA ALA A 140 -5.14 5.13 -13.18
C ALA A 140 -4.72 3.65 -13.16
N GLN A 141 -3.91 3.24 -12.19
CA GLN A 141 -3.52 1.84 -12.01
C GLN A 141 -4.71 0.94 -11.65
N GLN A 142 -5.58 1.38 -10.74
CA GLN A 142 -6.79 0.63 -10.38
C GLN A 142 -7.73 0.48 -11.58
N HIS A 143 -7.92 1.55 -12.35
CA HIS A 143 -8.72 1.52 -13.56
C HIS A 143 -8.15 0.54 -14.60
N TYR A 144 -6.82 0.56 -14.82
CA TYR A 144 -6.17 -0.39 -15.72
C TYR A 144 -6.36 -1.84 -15.27
N PHE A 145 -6.14 -2.11 -13.98
CA PHE A 145 -6.35 -3.44 -13.40
C PHE A 145 -7.79 -3.94 -13.61
N LEU A 146 -8.79 -3.14 -13.24
CA LEU A 146 -10.20 -3.48 -13.42
C LEU A 146 -10.56 -3.70 -14.90
N THR A 147 -10.06 -2.84 -15.79
CA THR A 147 -10.35 -2.93 -17.24
C THR A 147 -9.70 -4.16 -17.88
N VAL A 148 -8.54 -4.62 -17.40
CA VAL A 148 -7.86 -5.81 -17.92
C VAL A 148 -8.47 -7.10 -17.37
N CYS A 149 -8.78 -7.15 -16.06
CA CYS A 149 -9.41 -8.33 -15.45
C CYS A 149 -10.81 -8.59 -16.00
N THR A 150 -11.66 -7.56 -16.12
CA THR A 150 -13.02 -7.70 -16.69
C THR A 150 -13.01 -8.22 -18.13
N LYS A 151 -12.01 -7.85 -18.93
CA LYS A 151 -11.82 -8.37 -20.29
C LYS A 151 -11.39 -9.85 -20.31
N GLN A 152 -10.60 -10.30 -19.34
CA GLN A 152 -10.16 -11.70 -19.23
C GLN A 152 -11.28 -12.63 -18.76
N ASP A 153 -12.12 -12.21 -17.82
CA ASP A 153 -13.26 -12.99 -17.33
C ASP A 153 -14.36 -13.15 -18.41
N THR A 154 -14.49 -12.15 -19.29
CA THR A 154 -15.39 -12.22 -20.44
C THR A 154 -14.89 -13.20 -21.52
N CYS A 155 -13.57 -13.41 -21.64
CA CYS A 155 -13.00 -14.36 -22.59
C CYS A 155 -13.07 -15.83 -22.13
N GLN A 156 -13.23 -16.12 -20.83
CA GLN A 156 -13.37 -17.50 -20.35
C GLN A 156 -14.83 -18.00 -20.32
N SER A 157 -15.81 -17.08 -20.37
CA SER A 157 -17.24 -17.43 -20.25
C SER A 157 -17.95 -17.71 -21.58
N GLN A 158 -17.25 -17.68 -22.72
CA GLN A 158 -17.83 -17.94 -24.06
C GLN A 158 -17.29 -19.22 -24.73
N SER A 159 -17.02 -20.28 -23.94
CA SER A 159 -16.71 -21.63 -24.44
C SER A 159 -17.77 -22.67 -24.04
N SER A 160 -19.05 -22.30 -24.05
CA SER A 160 -20.16 -23.24 -23.92
C SER A 160 -21.02 -23.17 -25.16
N TYR A 161 -20.61 -23.89 -26.21
CA TYR A 161 -21.48 -24.17 -27.35
C TYR A 161 -22.68 -25.00 -26.87
N PRO A 162 -23.94 -24.59 -27.13
CA PRO A 162 -25.08 -25.45 -26.93
C PRO A 162 -25.06 -26.54 -28.00
N ASN A 163 -24.74 -27.78 -27.60
CA ASN A 163 -24.78 -28.94 -28.49
C ASN A 163 -26.24 -29.34 -28.75
N VAL A 164 -26.83 -28.77 -29.81
CA VAL A 164 -28.11 -29.24 -30.36
C VAL A 164 -27.83 -30.51 -31.17
N LYS A 165 -28.02 -31.68 -30.56
CA LYS A 165 -28.03 -32.96 -31.29
C LYS A 165 -29.44 -33.25 -31.82
N GLY A 166 -29.60 -33.00 -33.12
CA GLY A 166 -30.67 -33.59 -33.92
C GLY A 166 -30.44 -35.10 -34.09
N SER A 167 -31.51 -35.84 -33.84
CA SER A 167 -31.66 -37.29 -34.02
C SER A 167 -31.64 -37.68 -35.50
N LEU A 168 -30.96 -38.77 -35.86
CA LEU A 168 -31.38 -39.71 -36.90
C LEU A 168 -30.68 -41.06 -36.69
N ASN A 169 -31.49 -42.12 -36.70
CA ASN A 169 -31.20 -43.50 -36.32
C ASN A 169 -30.32 -44.28 -37.32
N ARG A 170 -29.52 -45.23 -36.80
CA ARG A 170 -29.39 -46.60 -37.33
C ARG A 170 -28.71 -47.55 -36.32
N ASP A 171 -29.52 -48.50 -35.83
CA ASP A 171 -29.29 -49.94 -35.49
C ASP A 171 -27.95 -50.56 -35.98
N GLU A 172 -27.20 -51.46 -35.30
CA GLU A 172 -27.53 -52.60 -34.40
C GLU A 172 -26.43 -52.89 -33.32
N THR A 173 -26.85 -53.52 -32.22
CA THR A 173 -26.19 -54.08 -30.99
C THR A 173 -25.23 -55.29 -31.20
N PRO A 174 -24.58 -55.96 -30.19
CA PRO A 174 -24.24 -55.66 -28.78
C PRO A 174 -22.76 -56.00 -28.31
N GLN A 175 -22.40 -55.45 -27.13
CA GLN A 175 -21.18 -55.60 -26.27
C GLN A 175 -21.10 -56.96 -25.47
N PRO A 176 -20.15 -57.28 -24.53
CA PRO A 176 -18.89 -56.69 -23.96
C PRO A 176 -17.77 -57.78 -23.65
N PRO A 177 -16.81 -57.75 -22.67
CA PRO A 177 -16.28 -56.71 -21.74
C PRO A 177 -14.72 -56.59 -21.55
N ARG A 178 -14.30 -55.41 -21.04
CA ARG A 178 -13.23 -55.03 -20.03
C ARG A 178 -11.94 -55.89 -19.89
N GLU A 179 -10.72 -55.40 -19.69
CA GLU A 179 -10.23 -54.39 -18.71
C GLU A 179 -8.73 -54.03 -18.95
N ARG A 180 -8.24 -52.92 -18.37
CA ARG A 180 -6.92 -52.25 -18.57
C ARG A 180 -5.70 -53.01 -18.02
N PRO A 181 -4.47 -52.61 -18.44
CA PRO A 181 -3.32 -52.63 -17.55
C PRO A 181 -2.70 -51.25 -17.22
N SER A 182 -2.28 -51.15 -15.95
CA SER A 182 -1.06 -50.53 -15.39
C SER A 182 -0.77 -49.01 -15.42
N LYS A 183 -0.44 -48.50 -14.20
CA LYS A 183 0.36 -47.29 -13.86
C LYS A 183 1.80 -47.39 -14.44
N PRO A 184 2.79 -46.52 -14.11
CA PRO A 184 2.85 -45.09 -13.72
C PRO A 184 3.85 -44.31 -14.63
N ALA A 185 4.03 -42.98 -14.44
CA ALA A 185 5.36 -42.34 -14.34
C ALA A 185 5.32 -40.81 -14.56
N THR A 186 6.06 -40.14 -13.67
CA THR A 186 6.52 -38.76 -13.67
C THR A 186 7.10 -38.33 -15.02
N PHE A 187 6.69 -37.16 -15.53
CA PHE A 187 7.34 -36.53 -16.69
C PHE A 187 7.86 -35.14 -16.30
N THR A 188 9.18 -35.02 -16.27
CA THR A 188 9.92 -33.74 -16.38
C THR A 188 9.76 -33.17 -17.80
N PRO A 189 9.64 -31.84 -17.98
CA PRO A 189 9.42 -31.26 -19.30
C PRO A 189 10.71 -31.26 -20.17
N PRO A 190 10.63 -31.58 -21.47
CA PRO A 190 11.77 -31.54 -22.40
C PRO A 190 12.28 -30.12 -22.65
N ARG A 191 13.61 -29.98 -22.80
CA ARG A 191 14.33 -28.71 -22.86
C ARG A 191 14.48 -28.07 -24.24
N ASP A 192 13.99 -28.64 -25.32
CA ASP A 192 14.16 -28.04 -26.66
C ASP A 192 12.92 -28.22 -27.53
N GLY A 193 12.28 -27.09 -27.88
CA GLY A 193 11.12 -27.00 -28.78
C GLY A 193 10.26 -25.75 -28.54
N CYS A 194 9.88 -25.04 -29.60
CA CYS A 194 9.05 -23.83 -29.52
C CYS A 194 7.64 -24.17 -29.00
N LEU A 195 7.22 -23.53 -27.90
CA LEU A 195 5.95 -23.81 -27.22
C LEU A 195 4.70 -23.36 -27.99
N VAL A 196 4.85 -22.76 -29.17
CA VAL A 196 3.73 -22.27 -30.00
C VAL A 196 3.46 -23.19 -31.20
N CYS A 197 4.47 -23.88 -31.74
CA CYS A 197 4.30 -24.82 -32.85
C CYS A 197 4.76 -26.22 -32.43
N LYS A 198 3.80 -27.09 -32.13
CA LYS A 198 4.04 -28.50 -31.75
C LYS A 198 4.43 -29.35 -32.98
N GLY A 199 5.60 -29.13 -33.55
CA GLY A 199 6.14 -29.97 -34.62
C GLY A 199 7.67 -29.90 -34.70
N PRO A 200 8.35 -30.99 -35.07
CA PRO A 200 9.80 -30.99 -35.27
C PRO A 200 10.15 -30.32 -36.62
N GLN A 201 11.38 -29.78 -36.72
CA GLN A 201 11.90 -29.13 -37.93
C GLN A 201 11.80 -30.01 -39.18
#